data_AF-A0A1K2ISQ9-F1
#
_entry.id   AF-A0A1K2ISQ9-F1
#
_cell.length_a   1.000
_cell.length_b   1.000
_cell.length_c   1.000
_cell.angle_alpha   90.00
_cell.angle_beta   90.00
_cell.angle_gamma   90.00
#
_symmetry.space_group_name_H-M   'P 1'
#
loop_
_entity.id
_entity.type
_entity.pdbx_description
1 polymer ?
#
loop_
_entity_poly.entity_id
_entity_poly.type
_entity_poly.pdbx_seq_one_letter_code
_entity_poly.pdbx_strand_id
1 'polypeptide(L)'
;MNYNLSKVYFILFFNVDLIYKLKYKTMMQINFLAIAVAALVPLVMGFIWYHPKIFGTVWMQEVGLTEEKMKGSNMGFVFVFAFILSFLIAFFLQMITIHQFGALGMVGGDETNAKPSFFAFMKDYGTAYRSFGHGALHCFMAGVFFVFPLTAINAMFERKSWKYTFINTAYWTITITIMGGIVCGWYSPEGFNWVTQK
;
A
#
# COMPACT_ATOMS: atom_id res chain seq x y z
N MET A 1 -1.11 -2.65 -59.74
CA MET A 1 -1.56 -3.26 -58.47
C MET A 1 -1.51 -2.16 -57.40
N ASN A 2 -2.65 -1.49 -57.15
CA ASN A 2 -2.70 -0.37 -56.21
C ASN A 2 -2.77 -0.90 -54.78
N TYR A 3 -1.62 -0.95 -54.11
CA TYR A 3 -1.59 -1.22 -52.68
C TYR A 3 -2.23 -0.04 -51.94
N ASN A 4 -3.27 -0.33 -51.16
CA ASN A 4 -3.92 0.66 -50.33
C ASN A 4 -2.97 1.09 -49.20
N LEU A 5 -2.21 2.17 -49.44
CA LEU A 5 -1.21 2.73 -48.52
C LEU A 5 -1.79 2.94 -47.11
N SER A 6 -3.07 3.28 -46.98
CA SER A 6 -3.73 3.43 -45.67
C SER A 6 -3.73 2.15 -44.83
N LYS A 7 -3.85 0.96 -45.46
CA LYS A 7 -3.75 -0.33 -44.75
C LYS A 7 -2.32 -0.64 -44.31
N VAL A 8 -1.31 -0.23 -45.08
CA VAL A 8 0.11 -0.45 -44.72
C VAL A 8 0.51 0.42 -43.54
N TYR A 9 0.11 1.70 -43.53
CA TYR A 9 0.34 2.59 -42.39
C TYR A 9 -0.45 2.15 -41.14
N PHE A 10 -1.68 1.67 -41.31
CA PHE A 10 -2.48 1.13 -40.20
C PHE A 10 -1.80 -0.11 -39.59
N ILE A 11 -1.34 -1.06 -40.41
CA ILE A 11 -0.62 -2.26 -39.94
C ILE A 11 0.71 -1.87 -39.27
N LEU A 12 1.47 -0.92 -39.83
CA LEU A 12 2.73 -0.46 -39.23
C LEU A 12 2.52 0.28 -37.91
N PHE A 13 1.50 1.13 -37.79
CA PHE A 13 1.21 1.86 -36.55
C PHE A 13 0.80 0.90 -35.41
N PHE A 14 -0.08 -0.06 -35.70
CA PHE A 14 -0.47 -1.09 -34.72
C PHE A 14 0.68 -2.04 -34.39
N ASN A 15 1.55 -2.38 -35.35
CA ASN A 15 2.72 -3.21 -35.07
C ASN A 15 3.78 -2.45 -34.26
N VAL A 16 4.01 -1.15 -34.50
CA VAL A 16 4.97 -0.38 -33.69
C VAL A 16 4.47 -0.23 -32.26
N ASP A 17 3.19 0.10 -32.03
CA ASP A 17 2.65 0.21 -30.67
C ASP A 17 2.62 -1.14 -29.94
N LEU A 18 2.30 -2.23 -30.65
CA LEU A 18 2.36 -3.60 -30.12
C LEU A 18 3.80 -4.03 -29.86
N ILE A 19 4.76 -3.71 -30.74
CA ILE A 19 6.19 -3.97 -30.56
C ILE A 19 6.72 -3.14 -29.40
N TYR A 20 6.28 -1.90 -29.19
CA TYR A 20 6.62 -1.10 -28.01
C TYR A 20 6.03 -1.72 -26.74
N LYS A 21 4.76 -2.13 -26.71
CA LYS A 21 4.16 -2.84 -25.56
C LYS A 21 4.80 -4.21 -25.29
N LEU A 22 5.26 -4.91 -26.32
CA LEU A 22 5.95 -6.19 -26.21
C LEU A 22 7.43 -6.02 -25.81
N LYS A 23 8.09 -4.95 -26.26
CA LYS A 23 9.50 -4.62 -25.97
C LYS A 23 9.67 -3.90 -24.64
N TYR A 24 8.66 -3.14 -24.23
CA TYR A 24 8.52 -2.44 -22.96
C TYR A 24 7.26 -2.98 -22.27
N LYS A 25 7.34 -4.20 -21.74
CA LYS A 25 6.42 -4.64 -20.68
C LYS A 25 6.42 -3.51 -19.64
N THR A 26 5.25 -2.98 -19.27
CA THR A 26 5.17 -1.86 -18.33
C THR A 26 6.10 -2.11 -17.15
N MET A 27 7.10 -1.23 -16.97
CA MET A 27 8.20 -1.50 -16.03
C MET A 27 7.69 -1.54 -14.58
N MET A 28 6.49 -1.01 -14.36
CA MET A 28 5.77 -1.09 -13.11
C MET A 28 4.41 -1.77 -13.29
N GLN A 29 4.26 -2.91 -12.61
CA GLN A 29 3.00 -3.63 -12.51
C GLN A 29 2.52 -3.57 -11.06
N ILE A 30 1.23 -3.30 -10.88
CA ILE A 30 0.59 -3.32 -9.57
C ILE A 30 0.17 -4.76 -9.27
N ASN A 31 0.72 -5.33 -8.20
CA ASN A 31 0.25 -6.61 -7.69
C ASN A 31 -0.99 -6.42 -6.81
N PHE A 32 -2.17 -6.42 -7.43
CA PHE A 32 -3.45 -6.28 -6.72
C PHE A 32 -3.71 -7.39 -5.69
N LEU A 33 -3.13 -8.59 -5.88
CA LEU A 33 -3.24 -9.67 -4.90
C LEU A 33 -2.46 -9.33 -3.62
N ALA A 34 -1.25 -8.77 -3.74
CA ALA A 34 -0.49 -8.30 -2.58
C ALA A 34 -1.23 -7.21 -1.81
N ILE A 35 -1.90 -6.28 -2.52
CA ILE A 35 -2.72 -5.23 -1.90
C ILE A 35 -3.92 -5.85 -1.17
N ALA A 36 -4.63 -6.78 -1.79
CA ALA A 36 -5.76 -7.47 -1.18
C ALA A 36 -5.35 -8.24 0.08
N VAL A 37 -4.21 -8.95 0.04
CA VAL A 37 -3.67 -9.66 1.21
C VAL A 37 -3.22 -8.68 2.30
N ALA A 38 -2.55 -7.58 1.94
CA ALA A 38 -2.22 -6.53 2.90
C ALA A 38 -3.48 -5.91 3.53
N ALA A 39 -4.57 -5.76 2.78
CA ALA A 39 -5.84 -5.23 3.28
C ALA A 39 -6.53 -6.13 4.33
N LEU A 40 -6.15 -7.40 4.45
CA LEU A 40 -6.62 -8.30 5.51
C LEU A 40 -5.90 -8.05 6.85
N VAL A 41 -4.71 -7.44 6.82
CA VAL A 41 -3.88 -7.26 8.02
C VAL A 41 -4.59 -6.47 9.12
N PRO A 42 -5.27 -5.33 8.86
CA PRO A 42 -5.99 -4.61 9.91
C PRO A 42 -7.09 -5.45 10.57
N LEU A 43 -7.77 -6.34 9.84
CA LEU A 43 -8.77 -7.22 10.43
C LEU A 43 -8.11 -8.22 11.38
N VAL A 44 -7.08 -8.94 10.93
CA VAL A 44 -6.35 -9.92 11.74
C VAL A 44 -5.70 -9.26 12.95
N MET A 45 -5.00 -8.15 12.75
CA MET A 45 -4.39 -7.38 13.84
C MET A 45 -5.45 -6.82 14.78
N GLY A 46 -6.61 -6.42 14.28
CA GLY A 46 -7.72 -5.95 15.10
C GLY A 46 -8.22 -7.03 16.05
N PHE A 47 -8.40 -8.26 15.56
CA PHE A 47 -8.78 -9.41 16.41
C PHE A 47 -7.76 -9.68 17.51
N ILE A 48 -6.46 -9.55 17.23
CA ILE A 48 -5.40 -9.79 18.20
C ILE A 48 -5.30 -8.62 19.19
N TRP A 49 -5.20 -7.39 18.70
CA TRP A 49 -4.90 -6.19 19.48
C TRP A 49 -6.05 -5.82 20.42
N TYR A 50 -7.29 -5.88 19.92
CA TYR A 50 -8.49 -5.54 20.68
C TYR A 50 -9.09 -6.75 21.40
N HIS A 51 -8.38 -7.88 21.46
CA HIS A 51 -8.77 -8.97 22.34
C HIS A 51 -8.72 -8.52 23.82
N PRO A 52 -9.66 -8.93 24.69
CA PRO A 52 -9.71 -8.49 26.09
C PRO A 52 -8.41 -8.73 26.89
N LYS A 53 -7.66 -9.78 26.56
CA LYS A 53 -6.38 -10.12 27.22
C LYS A 53 -5.18 -9.31 26.72
N ILE A 54 -5.33 -8.48 25.69
CA ILE A 54 -4.25 -7.66 25.12
C ILE A 54 -4.50 -6.19 25.45
N PHE A 55 -5.22 -5.45 24.60
CA PHE A 55 -5.61 -4.06 24.87
C PHE A 55 -7.12 -3.82 24.83
N GLY A 56 -7.93 -4.83 24.52
CA GLY A 56 -9.38 -4.69 24.32
C GLY A 56 -10.11 -4.05 25.50
N THR A 57 -9.91 -4.56 26.71
CA THR A 57 -10.58 -4.04 27.92
C THR A 57 -10.19 -2.60 28.21
N VAL A 58 -8.90 -2.26 28.11
CA VAL A 58 -8.41 -0.90 28.34
C VAL A 58 -8.94 0.04 27.26
N TRP A 59 -8.87 -0.37 25.99
CA TRP A 59 -9.39 0.40 24.86
C TRP A 59 -10.88 0.72 25.04
N MET A 60 -11.71 -0.29 25.35
CA MET A 60 -13.15 -0.10 25.57
C MET A 60 -13.44 0.94 26.66
N GLN A 61 -12.70 0.90 27.77
CA GLN A 61 -12.81 1.88 28.86
C GLN A 61 -12.45 3.30 28.37
N GLU A 62 -11.34 3.44 27.64
CA GLU A 62 -10.87 4.73 27.12
C GLU A 62 -11.83 5.36 26.10
N VAL A 63 -12.55 4.54 25.31
CA VAL A 63 -13.56 5.03 24.37
C VAL A 63 -14.97 5.13 24.96
N GLY A 64 -15.19 4.65 26.18
CA GLY A 64 -16.51 4.67 26.84
C GLY A 64 -17.53 3.74 26.19
N LEU A 65 -17.07 2.65 25.57
CA LEU A 65 -17.91 1.59 25.02
C LEU A 65 -18.29 0.61 26.13
N THR A 66 -19.58 0.33 26.24
CA THR A 66 -20.12 -0.73 27.11
C THR A 66 -20.52 -1.92 26.24
N GLU A 67 -20.60 -3.12 26.83
CA GLU A 67 -21.11 -4.30 26.11
C GLU A 67 -22.50 -4.05 25.52
N GLU A 68 -23.34 -3.30 26.22
CA GLU A 68 -24.67 -2.91 25.76
C GLU A 68 -24.60 -2.04 24.50
N LYS A 69 -23.70 -1.05 24.45
CA LYS A 69 -23.51 -0.22 23.24
C LYS A 69 -22.95 -0.98 22.05
N MET A 70 -22.30 -2.13 22.28
CA MET A 70 -21.82 -2.98 21.20
C MET A 70 -22.92 -3.90 20.64
N LYS A 71 -24.00 -4.14 21.40
CA LYS A 71 -25.15 -4.90 20.91
C LYS A 71 -25.89 -4.08 19.84
N GLY A 72 -26.14 -4.68 18.69
CA GLY A 72 -26.86 -4.06 17.57
C GLY A 72 -25.98 -3.48 16.46
N SER A 73 -24.65 -3.52 16.58
CA SER A 73 -23.75 -3.18 15.47
C SER A 73 -23.82 -4.25 14.38
N ASN A 74 -23.96 -3.84 13.12
CA ASN A 74 -23.82 -4.74 11.97
C ASN A 74 -22.33 -5.03 11.72
N MET A 75 -21.77 -5.97 12.47
CA MET A 75 -20.35 -6.31 12.40
C MET A 75 -19.92 -6.79 11.01
N GLY A 76 -20.83 -7.45 10.26
CA GLY A 76 -20.57 -7.84 8.88
C GLY A 76 -20.31 -6.63 7.98
N PHE A 77 -21.17 -5.61 8.07
CA PHE A 77 -20.98 -4.35 7.35
C PHE A 77 -19.67 -3.65 7.76
N VAL A 78 -19.38 -3.59 9.06
CA VAL A 78 -18.13 -2.99 9.58
C VAL A 78 -16.91 -3.69 9.00
N PHE A 79 -16.87 -5.02 8.99
CA PHE A 79 -15.72 -5.76 8.46
C PHE A 79 -15.54 -5.61 6.94
N VAL A 80 -16.63 -5.63 6.17
CA VAL A 80 -16.58 -5.41 4.73
C VAL A 80 -16.05 -4.00 4.43
N PHE A 81 -16.58 -2.99 5.11
CA PHE A 81 -16.14 -1.62 4.88
C PHE A 81 -14.71 -1.38 5.37
N ALA A 82 -14.33 -1.96 6.51
CA ALA A 82 -12.95 -1.93 7.00
C ALA A 82 -11.98 -2.56 6.00
N PHE A 83 -12.35 -3.68 5.34
CA PHE A 83 -11.53 -4.26 4.28
C PHE A 83 -11.36 -3.31 3.08
N ILE A 84 -12.44 -2.67 2.62
CA ILE A 84 -12.40 -1.69 1.51
C ILE A 84 -11.47 -0.52 1.86
N LEU A 85 -11.62 0.06 3.06
CA LEU A 85 -10.75 1.14 3.52
C LEU A 85 -9.29 0.67 3.67
N SER A 86 -9.07 -0.55 4.16
CA SER A 86 -7.74 -1.15 4.28
C SER A 86 -7.09 -1.38 2.92
N PHE A 87 -7.90 -1.68 1.89
CA PHE A 87 -7.43 -1.77 0.51
C PHE A 87 -6.95 -0.41 -0.02
N LEU A 88 -7.68 0.68 0.26
CA LEU A 88 -7.25 2.03 -0.09
C LEU A 88 -5.94 2.41 0.61
N ILE A 89 -5.81 2.06 1.89
CA ILE A 89 -4.56 2.25 2.64
C ILE A 89 -3.43 1.47 1.97
N ALA A 90 -3.59 0.16 1.76
CA ALA A 90 -2.58 -0.68 1.12
C ALA A 90 -2.19 -0.18 -0.28
N PHE A 91 -3.16 0.32 -1.05
CA PHE A 91 -2.93 0.91 -2.36
C PHE A 91 -2.02 2.15 -2.25
N PHE A 92 -2.28 3.04 -1.28
CA PHE A 92 -1.45 4.22 -1.02
C PHE A 92 -0.06 3.87 -0.46
N LEU A 93 0.06 2.83 0.38
CA LEU A 93 1.34 2.41 0.96
C LEU A 93 2.37 2.02 -0.12
N GLN A 94 1.94 1.65 -1.32
CA GLN A 94 2.85 1.46 -2.47
C GLN A 94 3.69 2.72 -2.72
N MET A 95 3.06 3.90 -2.70
CA MET A 95 3.73 5.17 -2.99
C MET A 95 4.74 5.53 -1.90
N ILE A 96 4.55 5.02 -0.68
CA ILE A 96 5.45 5.26 0.45
C ILE A 96 6.63 4.27 0.44
N THR A 97 6.40 3.04 0.01
CA THR A 97 7.34 1.92 0.20
C THR A 97 8.12 1.55 -1.07
N ILE A 98 7.61 1.90 -2.24
CA ILE A 98 8.14 1.51 -3.55
C ILE A 98 8.64 2.77 -4.25
N HIS A 99 9.97 2.92 -4.27
CA HIS A 99 10.64 4.13 -4.74
C HIS A 99 10.44 4.37 -6.23
N GLN A 100 10.16 3.31 -6.99
CA GLN A 100 9.93 3.37 -8.44
C GLN A 100 8.66 4.17 -8.79
N PHE A 101 7.66 4.27 -7.88
CA PHE A 101 6.56 5.21 -8.08
C PHE A 101 7.00 6.67 -8.01
N GLY A 102 7.98 7.00 -7.18
CA GLY A 102 8.62 8.31 -7.18
C GLY A 102 9.33 8.58 -8.50
N ALA A 103 10.13 7.63 -9.00
CA ALA A 103 10.81 7.75 -10.29
C ALA A 103 9.83 7.93 -11.47
N LEU A 104 8.73 7.18 -11.48
CA LEU A 104 7.65 7.33 -12.46
C LEU A 104 6.95 8.70 -12.34
N GLY A 105 6.73 9.19 -11.11
CA GLY A 105 6.17 10.52 -10.87
C GLY A 105 7.05 11.64 -11.45
N MET A 106 8.38 11.50 -11.39
CA MET A 106 9.32 12.48 -11.95
C MET A 106 9.26 12.61 -13.48
N VAL A 107 8.77 11.59 -14.19
CA VAL A 107 8.57 11.63 -15.64
C VAL A 107 7.11 11.92 -16.03
N GLY A 108 6.27 12.31 -15.08
CA GLY A 108 4.88 12.68 -15.32
C GLY A 108 3.87 11.54 -15.21
N GLY A 109 4.24 10.40 -14.61
CA GLY A 109 3.33 9.28 -14.41
C GLY A 109 3.16 8.36 -15.63
N ASP A 110 3.78 8.70 -16.75
CA ASP A 110 3.68 7.98 -18.02
C ASP A 110 5.07 7.74 -18.61
N GLU A 111 5.49 6.47 -18.60
CA GLU A 111 6.80 6.07 -19.11
C GLU A 111 6.95 6.27 -20.62
N THR A 112 5.86 6.40 -21.38
CA THR A 112 5.91 6.62 -22.84
C THR A 112 6.50 8.00 -23.20
N ASN A 113 6.41 8.95 -22.27
CA ASN A 113 6.96 10.30 -22.41
C ASN A 113 8.36 10.44 -21.77
N ALA A 114 8.91 9.35 -21.22
CA ALA A 114 10.14 9.40 -20.47
C ALA A 114 11.38 9.55 -21.37
N LYS A 115 12.37 10.30 -20.88
CA LYS A 115 13.69 10.42 -21.55
C LYS A 115 14.49 9.12 -21.42
N PRO A 116 15.49 8.86 -22.29
CA PRO A 116 16.36 7.68 -22.20
C PRO A 116 17.01 7.45 -20.82
N SER A 117 17.28 8.53 -20.08
CA SER A 117 17.84 8.46 -18.71
C SER A 117 16.93 7.74 -17.72
N PHE A 118 15.60 7.81 -17.88
CA PHE A 118 14.66 7.05 -17.06
C PHE A 118 14.83 5.55 -17.27
N PHE A 119 14.88 5.10 -18.53
CA PHE A 119 15.05 3.69 -18.85
C PHE A 119 16.41 3.15 -18.40
N ALA A 120 17.47 3.97 -18.53
CA ALA A 120 18.79 3.62 -17.99
C ALA A 120 18.74 3.46 -16.47
N PHE A 121 18.12 4.40 -15.74
CA PHE A 121 17.94 4.31 -14.30
C PHE A 121 17.10 3.10 -13.88
N MET A 122 15.98 2.85 -14.55
CA MET A 122 15.09 1.73 -14.24
C MET A 122 15.70 0.37 -14.59
N LYS A 123 16.66 0.32 -15.53
CA LYS A 123 17.46 -0.88 -15.78
C LYS A 123 18.33 -1.23 -14.58
N ASP A 124 18.93 -0.23 -13.93
CA ASP A 124 19.84 -0.43 -12.80
C ASP A 124 19.09 -0.59 -11.46
N TYR A 125 17.97 0.12 -11.29
CA TYR A 125 17.28 0.27 -10.00
C TYR A 125 15.81 -0.18 -10.00
N GLY A 126 15.29 -0.77 -11.08
CA GLY A 126 13.87 -1.13 -11.20
C GLY A 126 13.36 -2.12 -10.14
N THR A 127 14.27 -2.93 -9.57
CA THR A 127 13.99 -3.89 -8.49
C THR A 127 14.69 -3.55 -7.17
N ALA A 128 15.42 -2.44 -7.12
CA ALA A 128 16.16 -2.04 -5.93
C ALA A 128 15.21 -1.77 -4.76
N TYR A 129 15.59 -2.26 -3.57
CA TYR A 129 14.85 -2.08 -2.31
C TYR A 129 13.41 -2.61 -2.30
N ARG A 130 13.12 -3.60 -3.14
CA ARG A 130 11.80 -4.24 -3.20
C ARG A 130 11.71 -5.42 -2.24
N SER A 131 11.64 -5.16 -0.95
CA SER A 131 11.63 -6.20 0.09
C SER A 131 10.69 -5.90 1.25
N PHE A 132 10.31 -6.96 1.99
CA PHE A 132 9.48 -6.84 3.17
C PHE A 132 10.13 -5.93 4.22
N GLY A 133 11.41 -6.16 4.54
CA GLY A 133 12.10 -5.35 5.54
C GLY A 133 12.15 -3.86 5.18
N HIS A 134 12.35 -3.55 3.90
CA HIS A 134 12.36 -2.16 3.42
C HIS A 134 10.98 -1.51 3.52
N GLY A 135 9.93 -2.18 3.03
CA GLY A 135 8.56 -1.68 3.13
C GLY A 135 8.09 -1.53 4.59
N ALA A 136 8.46 -2.47 5.45
CA ALA A 136 8.18 -2.43 6.88
C ALA A 136 8.84 -1.22 7.54
N LEU A 137 10.13 -0.96 7.26
CA LEU A 137 10.84 0.21 7.80
C LEU A 137 10.14 1.52 7.43
N HIS A 138 9.83 1.71 6.14
CA HIS A 138 9.15 2.92 5.66
C HIS A 138 7.78 3.13 6.32
N CYS A 139 6.99 2.07 6.45
CA CYS A 139 5.69 2.17 7.08
C CYS A 139 5.75 2.30 8.60
N PHE A 140 6.77 1.74 9.26
CA PHE A 140 7.03 2.01 10.67
C PHE A 140 7.33 3.49 10.90
N MET A 141 8.20 4.08 10.06
CA MET A 141 8.47 5.52 10.08
C MET A 141 7.20 6.34 9.83
N ALA A 142 6.36 5.95 8.86
CA ALA A 142 5.07 6.59 8.66
C ALA A 142 4.15 6.48 9.89
N GLY A 143 4.17 5.35 10.59
CA GLY A 143 3.44 5.19 11.85
C GLY A 143 3.89 6.19 12.92
N VAL A 144 5.21 6.31 13.12
CA VAL A 144 5.80 7.19 14.14
C VAL A 144 5.69 8.67 13.78
N PHE A 145 5.96 9.04 12.53
CA PHE A 145 6.09 10.45 12.12
C PHE A 145 4.84 11.02 11.45
N PHE A 146 3.85 10.18 11.10
CA PHE A 146 2.60 10.64 10.50
C PHE A 146 1.38 10.18 11.30
N VAL A 147 1.20 8.87 11.54
CA VAL A 147 0.00 8.36 12.24
C VAL A 147 -0.05 8.82 13.70
N PHE A 148 1.07 8.76 14.41
CA PHE A 148 1.15 9.21 15.81
C PHE A 148 0.77 10.69 15.97
N PRO A 149 1.44 11.67 15.31
CA PRO A 149 1.09 13.07 15.50
C PRO A 149 -0.35 13.37 15.06
N LEU A 150 -0.82 12.77 13.95
CA LEU A 150 -2.20 12.93 13.50
C LEU A 150 -3.21 12.49 14.57
N THR A 151 -3.00 11.29 15.14
CA THR A 151 -3.88 10.71 16.16
C THR A 151 -3.78 11.47 17.48
N ALA A 152 -2.56 11.86 17.89
CA ALA A 152 -2.31 12.60 19.11
C ALA A 152 -2.96 13.98 19.09
N ILE A 153 -2.88 14.70 17.97
CA ILE A 153 -3.52 16.02 17.79
C ILE A 153 -5.03 15.89 17.97
N ASN A 154 -5.67 14.96 17.27
CA ASN A 154 -7.12 14.73 17.39
C ASN A 154 -7.51 14.33 18.81
N ALA A 155 -6.78 13.38 19.41
CA ALA A 155 -7.01 12.94 20.79
C ALA A 155 -6.90 14.09 21.79
N MET A 156 -5.95 15.01 21.65
CA MET A 156 -5.81 16.18 22.52
C MET A 156 -7.00 17.14 22.38
N PHE A 157 -7.46 17.42 21.16
CA PHE A 157 -8.66 18.25 20.93
C PHE A 157 -9.93 17.60 21.48
N GLU A 158 -10.02 16.28 21.40
CA GLU A 158 -11.11 15.47 21.96
C GLU A 158 -10.98 15.21 23.47
N ARG A 159 -9.91 15.72 24.11
CA ARG A 159 -9.58 15.49 25.53
C ARG A 159 -9.47 14.01 25.91
N LYS A 160 -9.04 13.18 24.96
CA LYS A 160 -8.74 11.76 25.18
C LYS A 160 -7.40 11.60 25.90
N SER A 161 -7.24 10.48 26.58
CA SER A 161 -6.01 10.20 27.34
C SER A 161 -4.85 9.82 26.42
N TRP A 162 -3.62 9.93 26.93
CA TRP A 162 -2.44 9.38 26.25
C TRP A 162 -2.50 7.85 26.10
N LYS A 163 -3.23 7.13 26.96
CA LYS A 163 -3.44 5.68 26.79
C LYS A 163 -4.24 5.41 25.52
N TYR A 164 -5.34 6.13 25.31
CA TYR A 164 -6.10 6.07 24.05
C TYR A 164 -5.19 6.35 22.86
N THR A 165 -4.41 7.44 22.91
CA THR A 165 -3.50 7.82 21.81
C THR A 165 -2.51 6.71 21.48
N PHE A 166 -1.82 6.15 22.48
CA PHE A 166 -0.82 5.12 22.26
C PHE A 166 -1.42 3.79 21.82
N ILE A 167 -2.57 3.37 22.36
CA ILE A 167 -3.23 2.12 21.95
C ILE A 167 -3.61 2.19 20.47
N ASN A 168 -4.25 3.28 20.03
CA ASN A 168 -4.71 3.42 18.64
C ASN A 168 -3.54 3.65 17.67
N THR A 169 -2.56 4.46 18.08
CA THR A 169 -1.38 4.71 17.23
C THR A 169 -0.53 3.46 17.08
N ALA A 170 -0.19 2.77 18.17
CA ALA A 170 0.67 1.60 18.10
C ALA A 170 0.03 0.47 17.29
N TYR A 171 -1.29 0.29 17.44
CA TYR A 171 -2.09 -0.58 16.57
C TYR A 171 -1.85 -0.28 15.09
N TRP A 172 -2.08 0.98 14.68
CA TRP A 172 -1.94 1.36 13.28
C TRP A 172 -0.49 1.31 12.80
N THR A 173 0.47 1.74 13.61
CA THR A 173 1.90 1.67 13.28
C THR A 173 2.34 0.24 12.98
N ILE A 174 2.02 -0.73 13.84
CA ILE A 174 2.38 -2.14 13.62
C ILE A 174 1.62 -2.70 12.41
N THR A 175 0.33 -2.38 12.30
CA THR A 175 -0.53 -2.82 11.20
C THR A 175 0.03 -2.36 9.85
N ILE A 176 0.29 -1.07 9.67
CA ILE A 176 0.83 -0.56 8.40
C ILE A 176 2.27 -1.01 8.16
N THR A 177 3.06 -1.25 9.21
CA THR A 177 4.41 -1.85 9.09
C THR A 177 4.33 -3.19 8.37
N ILE A 178 3.42 -4.07 8.79
CA ILE A 178 3.21 -5.38 8.16
C ILE A 178 2.64 -5.20 6.74
N MET A 179 1.64 -4.33 6.57
CA MET A 179 1.05 -4.06 5.24
C MET A 179 2.09 -3.55 4.23
N GLY A 180 2.90 -2.57 4.63
CA GLY A 180 3.96 -2.00 3.79
C GLY A 180 5.02 -3.02 3.43
N GLY A 181 5.39 -3.89 4.37
CA GLY A 181 6.27 -5.01 4.09
C GLY A 181 5.68 -5.96 3.04
N ILE A 182 4.42 -6.36 3.16
CA ILE A 182 3.76 -7.22 2.16
C ILE A 182 3.74 -6.55 0.79
N VAL A 183 3.31 -5.30 0.73
CA VAL A 183 3.17 -4.55 -0.53
C VAL A 183 4.52 -4.35 -1.23
N CYS A 184 5.58 -4.03 -0.48
CA CYS A 184 6.90 -3.81 -1.05
C CYS A 184 7.61 -5.13 -1.41
N GLY A 185 7.53 -6.13 -0.53
CA GLY A 185 8.16 -7.45 -0.71
C GLY A 185 7.47 -8.31 -1.76
N TRP A 186 6.17 -8.16 -1.95
CA TRP A 186 5.38 -8.93 -2.93
C TRP A 186 4.90 -8.09 -4.11
N TYR A 187 5.77 -7.21 -4.60
CA TYR A 187 5.42 -6.28 -5.66
C TYR A 187 5.17 -6.92 -7.03
N SER A 188 5.66 -8.14 -7.27
CA SER A 188 5.44 -8.89 -8.50
C SER A 188 4.78 -10.24 -8.21
N PRO A 189 4.04 -10.82 -9.19
CA PRO A 189 3.48 -12.17 -9.05
C PRO A 189 4.55 -13.27 -8.97
N GLU A 190 5.80 -12.97 -9.33
CA GLU A 190 6.87 -13.96 -9.52
C GLU A 190 7.52 -14.40 -8.20
N GLY A 191 7.29 -13.68 -7.09
CA GLY A 191 7.77 -14.12 -5.79
C GLY A 191 7.67 -13.07 -4.67
N PHE A 192 7.98 -13.50 -3.45
CA PHE A 192 8.01 -12.67 -2.25
C PHE A 192 9.44 -12.46 -1.77
N ASN A 193 9.85 -11.20 -1.66
CA ASN A 193 11.20 -10.82 -1.24
C ASN A 193 11.23 -10.40 0.22
N TRP A 194 11.90 -11.18 1.05
CA TRP A 194 12.03 -10.89 2.49
C TRP A 194 13.06 -9.80 2.79
N VAL A 195 14.19 -9.86 2.10
CA VAL A 195 15.34 -8.97 2.28
C VAL A 195 15.69 -8.30 0.96
N THR A 196 16.27 -7.10 1.04
CA THR A 196 16.74 -6.40 -0.16
C THR A 196 17.85 -7.22 -0.80
N GLN A 197 17.66 -7.57 -2.06
CA GLN A 197 18.68 -8.27 -2.85
C GLN A 197 19.84 -7.29 -3.09
N LYS A 198 21.05 -7.74 -2.75
CA LYS A 198 22.30 -6.99 -2.92
C LYS A 198 22.92 -7.30 -4.26
#